data_AF-A0A345ZM01-F1
#
_entry.id   AF-A0A345ZM01-F1
#
_cell.length_a   1.000
_cell.length_b   1.000
_cell.length_c   1.000
_cell.angle_alpha   90.00
_cell.angle_beta   90.00
_cell.angle_gamma   90.00
#
_symmetry.space_group_name_H-M   'P 1'
#
loop_
_entity.id
_entity.type
_entity.pdbx_description
1 polymer ?
#
loop_
_entity_poly.entity_id
_entity_poly.type
_entity_poly.pdbx_seq_one_letter_code
_entity_poly.pdbx_strand_id
1 'polypeptide(L)'
;MQRLLVPAALVLFATACAHAPGATSSGNAIEGRVTALDTAPWAYDGSGTLTVDAGTRTVRVSLPARWNLCKGRGLDRVGDLKVGDRVRVTGTAGDDGTVDACSDPNGSIEKL
;
A
#
# COMPACT_ATOMS: atom_id res chain seq x y z
N MET A 1 10.61 -59.74 -40.14
CA MET A 1 10.27 -58.37 -40.55
C MET A 1 9.77 -57.62 -39.33
N GLN A 2 10.55 -56.63 -38.88
CA GLN A 2 10.43 -55.93 -37.61
C GLN A 2 9.65 -54.63 -37.83
N ARG A 3 8.52 -54.42 -37.13
CA ARG A 3 7.76 -53.17 -37.18
C ARG A 3 7.56 -52.60 -35.78
N LEU A 4 7.89 -51.32 -35.70
CA LEU A 4 8.23 -50.52 -34.52
C LEU A 4 7.08 -50.27 -33.54
N LEU A 5 7.45 -50.27 -32.25
CA LEU A 5 6.73 -49.59 -31.16
C LEU A 5 6.82 -48.06 -31.32
N VAL A 6 5.72 -47.35 -31.06
CA VAL A 6 5.72 -45.93 -30.69
C VAL A 6 4.67 -45.71 -29.58
N PRO A 7 5.05 -45.61 -28.29
CA PRO A 7 4.16 -45.11 -27.27
C PRO A 7 4.22 -43.57 -27.28
N ALA A 8 3.08 -42.94 -27.55
CA ALA A 8 2.91 -41.49 -27.47
C ALA A 8 2.91 -41.06 -25.99
N ALA A 9 4.03 -40.49 -25.54
CA ALA A 9 4.15 -39.87 -24.22
C ALA A 9 3.46 -38.49 -24.24
N LEU A 10 2.27 -38.42 -23.63
CA LEU A 10 1.51 -37.19 -23.44
C LEU A 10 2.18 -36.36 -22.32
N VAL A 11 2.88 -35.29 -22.68
CA VAL A 11 3.54 -34.39 -21.72
C VAL A 11 2.48 -33.42 -21.16
N LEU A 12 2.07 -33.62 -19.90
CA LEU A 12 1.26 -32.67 -19.13
C LEU A 12 2.12 -31.46 -18.74
N PHE A 13 1.86 -30.30 -19.34
CA PHE A 13 2.38 -29.02 -18.85
C PHE A 13 1.52 -28.54 -17.67
N ALA A 14 1.98 -28.80 -16.44
CA ALA A 14 1.42 -28.19 -15.25
C ALA A 14 1.91 -26.73 -15.16
N THR A 15 1.10 -25.78 -15.62
CA THR A 15 1.28 -24.36 -15.32
C THR A 15 0.96 -24.11 -13.85
N ALA A 16 1.98 -24.20 -13.00
CA ALA A 16 1.89 -23.78 -11.61
C ALA A 16 1.84 -22.24 -11.55
N CYS A 17 0.68 -21.67 -11.23
CA CYS A 17 0.60 -20.28 -10.80
C CYS A 17 1.40 -20.14 -9.50
N ALA A 18 2.61 -19.58 -9.60
CA ALA A 18 3.39 -19.16 -8.46
C ALA A 18 2.60 -18.06 -7.71
N HIS A 19 1.83 -18.46 -6.71
CA HIS A 19 1.28 -17.54 -5.73
C HIS A 19 2.44 -17.09 -4.85
N ALA A 20 2.93 -15.88 -5.08
CA ALA A 20 3.87 -15.25 -4.16
C ALA A 20 3.15 -15.07 -2.81
N PRO A 21 3.71 -15.58 -1.69
CA PRO A 21 3.14 -15.31 -0.38
C PRO A 21 3.19 -13.80 -0.14
N GLY A 22 2.02 -13.17 -0.05
CA GLY A 22 1.89 -11.78 0.37
C GLY A 22 2.49 -11.63 1.77
N ALA A 23 3.30 -10.59 1.97
CA ALA A 23 3.96 -10.31 3.24
C ALA A 23 2.94 -10.34 4.38
N THR A 24 3.20 -11.18 5.39
CA THR A 24 2.41 -11.23 6.61
C THR A 24 2.59 -9.92 7.36
N SER A 25 1.62 -9.00 7.22
CA SER A 25 1.57 -7.75 7.98
C SER A 25 1.24 -8.07 9.44
N SER A 26 2.26 -8.05 10.31
CA SER A 26 2.03 -8.05 11.75
C SER A 26 1.57 -6.65 12.20
N GLY A 27 0.25 -6.50 12.40
CA GLY A 27 -0.38 -5.44 13.19
C GLY A 27 -0.45 -4.04 12.56
N ASN A 28 -1.66 -3.63 12.14
CA ASN A 28 -2.07 -2.25 11.81
C ASN A 28 -1.45 -1.55 10.59
N ALA A 29 -0.73 -2.26 9.72
CA ALA A 29 -0.34 -1.70 8.43
C ALA A 29 -1.36 -2.04 7.34
N ILE A 30 -1.73 -1.01 6.57
CA ILE A 30 -2.61 -1.07 5.41
C ILE A 30 -1.73 -0.90 4.18
N GLU A 31 -1.82 -1.84 3.25
CA GLU A 31 -1.18 -1.72 1.94
C GLU A 31 -2.24 -1.49 0.88
N GLY A 32 -1.91 -0.68 -0.13
CA GLY A 32 -2.84 -0.36 -1.19
C GLY A 32 -2.26 0.54 -2.26
N ARG A 33 -3.13 1.06 -3.13
CA ARG A 33 -2.76 2.03 -4.16
C ARG A 33 -3.27 3.42 -3.82
N VAL A 34 -2.45 4.43 -4.07
CA VAL A 34 -2.88 5.83 -3.98
C VAL A 34 -3.94 6.09 -5.05
N THR A 35 -5.12 6.55 -4.63
CA THR A 35 -6.22 6.92 -5.54
C THR A 35 -6.46 8.43 -5.58
N ALA A 36 -6.09 9.14 -4.51
CA ALA A 36 -6.10 10.60 -4.48
C ALA A 36 -5.04 11.11 -3.49
N LEU A 37 -4.49 12.29 -3.78
CA LEU A 37 -3.63 13.04 -2.88
C LEU A 37 -4.02 14.51 -3.00
N ASP A 38 -4.52 15.08 -1.91
CA ASP A 38 -4.83 16.50 -1.80
C ASP A 38 -3.92 17.14 -0.74
N THR A 39 -3.01 17.99 -1.21
CA THR A 39 -2.11 18.78 -0.36
C THR A 39 -2.38 20.29 -0.51
N ALA A 40 -3.42 20.69 -1.24
CA ALA A 40 -3.78 22.10 -1.38
C ALA A 40 -3.99 22.81 -0.02
N PRO A 41 -4.56 22.17 1.03
CA PRO A 41 -4.69 22.79 2.35
C PRO A 41 -3.35 23.21 2.99
N TRP A 42 -2.22 22.63 2.60
CA TRP A 42 -0.91 22.97 3.17
C TRP A 42 -0.50 24.42 2.90
N ALA A 43 -1.01 25.03 1.82
CA ALA A 43 -0.77 26.44 1.52
C ALA A 43 -1.23 27.39 2.65
N TYR A 44 -2.11 26.92 3.53
CA TYR A 44 -2.67 27.67 4.66
C TYR A 44 -2.51 26.90 5.99
N ASP A 45 -1.44 26.08 6.12
CA ASP A 45 -1.15 25.27 7.31
C ASP A 45 -2.27 24.25 7.68
N GLY A 46 -3.16 23.91 6.75
CA GLY A 46 -4.21 22.90 6.92
C GLY A 46 -3.73 21.46 6.74
N SER A 47 -4.56 20.48 7.10
CA SER A 47 -4.25 19.05 6.85
C SER A 47 -4.67 18.64 5.44
N GLY A 48 -3.72 18.09 4.70
CA GLY A 48 -3.97 17.38 3.45
C GLY A 48 -4.53 15.97 3.69
N THR A 49 -4.90 15.29 2.62
CA THR A 49 -5.43 13.93 2.66
C THR A 49 -4.80 13.05 1.60
N LEU A 50 -4.30 11.89 2.01
CA LEU A 50 -3.94 10.79 1.11
C LEU A 50 -5.06 9.75 1.14
N THR A 51 -5.54 9.34 -0.03
CA THR A 51 -6.55 8.28 -0.16
C THR A 51 -5.90 7.04 -0.76
N VAL A 52 -6.05 5.91 -0.07
CA VAL A 52 -5.48 4.61 -0.43
C VAL A 52 -6.61 3.62 -0.65
N ASP A 53 -6.63 2.97 -1.81
CA ASP A 53 -7.45 1.80 -2.06
C ASP A 53 -6.71 0.54 -1.59
N ALA A 54 -7.23 -0.07 -0.51
CA ALA A 54 -6.72 -1.31 0.07
C ALA A 54 -7.46 -2.57 -0.44
N GLY A 55 -8.20 -2.45 -1.55
CA GLY A 55 -8.94 -3.53 -2.20
C GLY A 55 -10.33 -3.77 -1.61
N THR A 56 -10.43 -3.99 -0.30
CA THR A 56 -11.74 -4.20 0.37
C THR A 56 -12.34 -2.91 0.91
N ARG A 57 -11.55 -1.85 1.02
CA ARG A 57 -11.97 -0.54 1.50
C ARG A 57 -11.05 0.56 0.99
N THR A 58 -11.60 1.77 0.96
CA THR A 58 -10.82 2.99 0.79
C THR A 58 -10.47 3.57 2.16
N VAL A 59 -9.22 4.00 2.32
CA VAL A 59 -8.68 4.54 3.56
C VAL A 59 -8.18 5.95 3.32
N ARG A 60 -8.63 6.91 4.13
CA ARG A 60 -8.09 8.26 4.15
C ARG A 60 -7.01 8.36 5.22
N VAL A 61 -5.92 9.01 4.91
CA VAL A 61 -4.79 9.25 5.80
C VAL A 61 -4.65 10.76 5.95
N SER A 62 -4.65 11.24 7.18
CA SER A 62 -4.47 12.67 7.48
C SER A 62 -3.00 13.06 7.32
N LEU A 63 -2.74 14.16 6.62
CA LEU A 63 -1.40 14.64 6.31
C LEU A 63 -1.23 16.07 6.81
N PRO A 64 -0.73 16.29 8.04
CA PRO A 64 -0.53 17.64 8.54
C PRO A 64 0.55 18.37 7.71
N ALA A 65 0.33 19.67 7.44
CA ALA A 65 1.29 20.50 6.70
C ALA A 65 2.68 20.53 7.37
N ARG A 66 2.69 20.53 8.71
CA ARG A 66 3.91 20.55 9.54
C ARG A 66 4.39 19.14 9.86
N TRP A 67 4.77 18.40 8.81
CA TRP A 67 5.29 17.04 8.93
C TRP A 67 6.53 16.94 9.83
N ASN A 68 7.30 18.02 9.97
CA ASN A 68 8.46 18.10 10.85
C ASN A 68 8.12 18.01 12.35
N LEU A 69 6.83 18.08 12.72
CA LEU A 69 6.33 17.89 14.09
C LEU A 69 5.80 16.47 14.34
N CYS A 70 5.77 15.63 13.31
CA CYS A 70 5.25 14.27 13.43
C CYS A 70 6.22 13.33 14.15
N LYS A 71 5.65 12.38 14.89
CA LYS A 71 6.38 11.28 15.52
C LYS A 71 6.59 10.12 14.54
N GLY A 72 5.63 9.93 13.62
CA GLY A 72 5.71 8.93 12.57
C GLY A 72 6.73 9.27 11.47
N ARG A 73 7.03 8.28 10.63
CA ARG A 73 8.09 8.35 9.60
C ARG A 73 7.55 8.41 8.17
N GLY A 74 8.33 8.99 7.26
CA GLY A 74 8.04 8.99 5.82
C GLY A 74 7.01 10.03 5.36
N LEU A 75 6.49 10.86 6.27
CA LEU A 75 5.56 11.95 5.95
C LEU A 75 6.23 13.05 5.12
N ASP A 76 7.54 13.23 5.27
CA ASP A 76 8.39 14.11 4.48
C ASP A 76 8.43 13.75 2.99
N ARG A 77 8.13 12.49 2.64
CA ARG A 77 8.18 11.95 1.27
C ARG A 77 6.81 11.86 0.61
N VAL A 78 5.75 12.25 1.32
CA VAL A 78 4.37 12.17 0.80
C VAL A 78 4.19 13.07 -0.43
N GLY A 79 4.93 14.18 -0.52
CA GLY A 79 4.92 15.04 -1.71
C GLY A 79 5.43 14.36 -3.00
N ASP A 80 6.16 13.26 -2.89
CA ASP A 80 6.67 12.51 -4.04
C ASP A 80 5.66 11.46 -4.57
N LEU A 81 4.66 11.12 -3.75
CA LEU A 81 3.62 10.15 -4.07
C LEU A 81 2.72 10.65 -5.21
N LYS A 82 2.23 9.71 -6.01
CA LYS A 82 1.35 9.96 -7.16
C LYS A 82 0.22 8.96 -7.15
N VAL A 83 -0.91 9.34 -7.75
CA VAL A 83 -2.01 8.39 -8.02
C VAL A 83 -1.46 7.18 -8.79
N GLY A 84 -1.81 5.98 -8.32
CA GLY A 84 -1.34 4.70 -8.85
C GLY A 84 -0.16 4.08 -8.09
N ASP A 85 0.61 4.87 -7.32
CA ASP A 85 1.70 4.37 -6.50
C ASP A 85 1.19 3.34 -5.48
N ARG A 86 1.98 2.29 -5.24
CA ARG A 86 1.69 1.36 -4.15
C ARG A 86 2.31 1.90 -2.87
N VAL A 87 1.59 1.83 -1.77
CA VAL A 87 2.03 2.34 -0.47
C VAL A 87 1.69 1.38 0.66
N ARG A 88 2.47 1.45 1.73
CA ARG A 88 2.19 0.88 3.05
C ARG A 88 2.01 2.01 4.05
N VAL A 89 0.90 1.98 4.78
CA VAL A 89 0.56 2.98 5.80
C VAL A 89 0.35 2.27 7.14
N THR A 90 1.05 2.73 8.17
CA THR A 90 0.84 2.33 9.56
C THR A 90 0.41 3.56 10.34
N GLY A 91 -0.59 3.42 11.20
CA GLY A 91 -1.06 4.52 12.05
C GLY A 91 -2.27 4.11 12.87
N THR A 92 -2.76 5.06 13.66
CA THR A 92 -3.94 4.87 14.50
C THR A 92 -5.19 5.33 13.74
N ALA A 93 -6.27 4.54 13.80
CA ALA A 93 -7.55 4.96 13.23
C ALA A 93 -8.19 6.04 14.10
N GLY A 94 -8.58 7.16 13.50
CA GLY A 94 -9.35 8.23 14.14
C GLY A 94 -10.86 7.96 14.07
N ASP A 95 -11.60 8.69 14.90
CA ASP A 95 -13.07 8.55 15.02
C ASP A 95 -13.82 8.97 13.75
N ASP A 96 -13.20 9.77 12.89
CA ASP A 96 -13.72 10.23 11.58
C ASP A 96 -13.43 9.24 10.44
N GLY A 97 -12.84 8.09 10.76
CA GLY A 97 -12.44 7.06 9.81
C GLY A 97 -11.16 7.37 9.04
N THR A 98 -10.42 8.43 9.40
CA THR A 98 -9.08 8.67 8.89
C THR A 98 -8.05 7.84 9.66
N VAL A 99 -6.88 7.64 9.05
CA VAL A 99 -5.70 7.09 9.71
C VAL A 99 -4.74 8.23 10.01
N ASP A 100 -4.36 8.36 11.27
CA ASP A 100 -3.32 9.26 11.73
C ASP A 100 -1.99 8.50 11.82
N ALA A 101 -1.12 8.73 10.83
CA ALA A 101 0.25 8.24 10.82
C ALA A 101 1.24 9.23 11.46
N CYS A 102 0.81 10.46 11.79
CA CYS A 102 1.69 11.51 12.31
C CYS A 102 1.87 11.41 13.82
N SER A 103 0.77 11.28 14.57
CA SER A 103 0.81 11.28 16.04
C SER A 103 1.26 9.94 16.63
N ASP A 104 1.17 8.87 15.86
CA ASP A 104 1.59 7.53 16.23
C ASP A 104 3.13 7.41 16.13
N PRO A 105 3.86 7.07 17.21
CA PRO A 105 5.30 6.87 17.17
C PRO A 105 5.73 5.68 16.29
N ASN A 106 4.83 4.74 16.02
CA ASN A 106 5.03 3.65 15.06
C ASN A 106 4.40 3.94 13.70
N GLY A 107 3.80 5.13 13.53
CA GLY A 107 3.18 5.57 12.29
C GLY A 107 4.20 5.66 11.16
N SER A 108 3.80 5.26 9.97
CA SER A 108 4.69 5.32 8.80
C SER A 108 3.90 5.41 7.50
N ILE A 109 4.44 6.14 6.52
CA ILE A 109 3.99 6.09 5.13
C ILE A 109 5.20 5.74 4.27
N GLU A 110 5.12 4.63 3.54
CA GLU A 110 6.20 4.11 2.69
C GLU A 110 5.67 3.81 1.29
N LYS A 111 6.39 4.26 0.26
CA LYS A 111 6.15 3.85 -1.12
C LYS A 111 6.80 2.47 -1.35
N LEU A 112 6.02 1.53 -1.90
CA LEU A 112 6.43 0.17 -2.22
C LEU A 112 6.83 0.00 -3.69
#